data_AF-A0A413UCY5-F1
#
_entry.id   AF-A0A413UCY5-F1
#
_cell.length_a   1.000
_cell.length_b   1.000
_cell.length_c   1.000
_cell.angle_alpha   90.00
_cell.angle_beta   90.00
_cell.angle_gamma   90.00
#
_symmetry.space_group_name_H-M   'P 1'
#
loop_
_entity.id
_entity.type
_entity.pdbx_description
1 polymer ?
#
loop_
_entity_poly.entity_id
_entity_poly.type
_entity_poly.pdbx_seq_one_letter_code
_entity_poly.pdbx_strand_id
1 'polypeptide(L)'
;MIKKILIATIFTIIVCFGGYDICTRIQKSHEPKLVFVDESLRIVSDENVNPFHYVLKATDYKGKDINDKEHLTYTLKSIGKKKMKITYKLDDSKGHSVKKELELKKVKIKKYVPEGEQKGTLNDSDKKLNKVFLFADYDGIAIRAMAEADNYGYESSQNYIVKEVLNDSDELIGYECVFLN
;
A
#
# COMPACT_ATOMS: atom_id res chain seq x y z
N MET A 1 -40.25 -17.03 45.30
CA MET A 1 -39.18 -15.99 45.31
C MET A 1 -38.08 -16.29 44.29
N ILE A 2 -37.51 -17.51 44.28
CA ILE A 2 -36.43 -17.93 43.38
C ILE A 2 -36.74 -17.72 41.89
N LYS A 3 -37.97 -18.03 41.43
CA LYS A 3 -38.40 -17.81 40.02
C LYS A 3 -38.31 -16.34 39.58
N LYS A 4 -38.61 -15.38 40.46
CA LYS A 4 -38.55 -13.94 40.13
C LYS A 4 -37.11 -13.42 40.07
N ILE A 5 -36.24 -13.93 40.94
CA ILE A 5 -34.81 -13.62 40.94
C ILE A 5 -34.16 -14.18 39.66
N LEU A 6 -34.48 -15.42 39.29
CA LEU A 6 -33.96 -16.05 38.06
C LEU A 6 -34.35 -15.29 36.79
N ILE A 7 -35.61 -14.86 36.66
CA ILE A 7 -36.09 -14.07 35.52
C ILE A 7 -35.38 -12.72 35.45
N ALA A 8 -35.19 -12.05 36.59
CA ALA A 8 -34.47 -10.78 36.65
C ALA A 8 -33.00 -10.93 36.21
N THR A 9 -32.30 -11.98 36.67
CA THR A 9 -30.92 -12.25 36.27
C THR A 9 -30.80 -12.55 34.78
N ILE A 10 -31.71 -13.34 34.20
CA ILE A 10 -31.74 -13.64 32.76
C ILE A 10 -31.96 -12.35 31.94
N PHE A 11 -32.89 -11.49 32.36
CA PHE A 11 -33.12 -10.20 31.69
C PHE A 11 -31.89 -9.30 31.72
N THR A 12 -31.21 -9.19 32.86
CA THR A 12 -29.98 -8.40 32.98
C THR A 12 -28.89 -8.93 32.06
N ILE A 13 -28.70 -10.25 32.00
CA ILE A 13 -27.74 -10.89 31.09
C ILE A 13 -28.07 -10.55 29.62
N ILE A 14 -29.32 -10.71 29.19
CA ILE A 14 -29.73 -10.41 27.80
C ILE A 14 -29.51 -8.94 27.44
N VAL A 15 -29.83 -8.02 28.36
CA VAL A 15 -29.60 -6.57 28.14
C VAL A 15 -28.11 -6.24 28.08
N CYS A 16 -27.28 -6.85 28.94
CA CYS A 16 -25.83 -6.64 28.91
C CYS A 16 -25.18 -7.22 27.64
N PHE A 17 -25.52 -8.45 27.25
CA PHE A 17 -24.96 -9.07 26.04
C PHE A 17 -25.50 -8.43 24.75
N GLY A 18 -26.80 -8.12 24.70
CA GLY A 18 -27.41 -7.41 23.57
C GLY A 18 -26.90 -6.00 23.41
N GLY A 19 -26.77 -5.24 24.50
CA GLY A 19 -26.17 -3.90 24.50
C GLY A 19 -24.71 -3.93 24.06
N TYR A 20 -23.93 -4.91 24.53
CA TYR A 20 -22.54 -5.10 24.12
C TYR A 20 -22.41 -5.43 22.62
N ASP A 21 -23.23 -6.34 22.08
CA ASP A 21 -23.20 -6.69 20.65
C ASP A 21 -23.59 -5.47 19.78
N ILE A 22 -24.61 -4.70 20.18
CA ILE A 22 -25.00 -3.47 19.47
C ILE A 22 -23.87 -2.43 19.51
N CYS A 23 -23.28 -2.17 20.67
CA CYS A 23 -22.19 -1.21 20.81
C CYS A 23 -20.96 -1.58 19.96
N THR A 24 -20.58 -2.86 19.95
CA THR A 24 -19.44 -3.33 19.14
C THR A 24 -19.72 -3.27 17.64
N ARG A 25 -20.96 -3.53 17.20
CA ARG A 25 -21.35 -3.34 15.79
C ARG A 25 -21.31 -1.88 15.36
N ILE A 26 -21.79 -0.97 16.20
CA ILE A 26 -21.73 0.47 15.93
C ILE A 26 -20.27 0.94 15.88
N GLN A 27 -19.41 0.50 16.80
CA GLN A 27 -17.98 0.83 16.74
C GLN A 27 -17.34 0.35 15.43
N LYS A 28 -17.59 -0.91 15.02
CA LYS A 28 -17.10 -1.43 13.74
C LYS A 28 -17.61 -0.66 12.53
N SER A 29 -18.85 -0.18 12.55
CA SER A 29 -19.39 0.62 11.44
C SER A 29 -18.82 2.04 11.37
N HIS A 30 -18.16 2.49 12.43
CA HIS A 30 -17.52 3.80 12.54
C HIS A 30 -15.99 3.73 12.50
N GLU A 31 -15.42 2.56 12.20
CA GLU A 31 -13.99 2.43 12.03
C GLU A 31 -13.51 3.25 10.81
N PRO A 32 -12.38 3.97 10.94
CA PRO A 32 -11.77 4.64 9.81
C PRO A 32 -11.25 3.61 8.79
N LYS A 33 -11.22 4.01 7.52
CA LYS A 33 -10.83 3.15 6.40
C LYS A 33 -9.39 3.45 5.99
N LEU A 34 -8.53 2.45 6.12
CA LEU A 34 -7.16 2.46 5.63
C LEU A 34 -6.99 1.46 4.47
N VAL A 35 -6.53 1.95 3.32
CA VAL A 35 -6.30 1.19 2.09
C VAL A 35 -4.85 1.37 1.65
N PHE A 36 -4.19 0.28 1.31
CA PHE A 36 -2.79 0.26 0.88
C PHE A 36 -2.67 0.00 -0.61
N VAL A 37 -1.48 0.26 -1.14
CA VAL A 37 -1.10 -0.16 -2.50
C VAL A 37 -1.18 -1.67 -2.68
N ASP A 38 -1.31 -2.08 -3.94
CA ASP A 38 -1.32 -3.49 -4.33
C ASP A 38 -0.03 -4.20 -3.94
N GLU A 39 -0.12 -5.52 -3.78
CA GLU A 39 0.98 -6.34 -3.25
C GLU A 39 2.25 -6.28 -4.10
N SER A 40 2.11 -6.20 -5.42
CA SER A 40 3.24 -6.03 -6.36
C SER A 40 4.01 -4.73 -6.13
N LEU A 41 3.40 -3.70 -5.53
CA LEU A 41 4.02 -2.40 -5.28
C LEU A 41 4.62 -2.27 -3.88
N ARG A 42 4.51 -3.33 -3.05
CA ARG A 42 5.02 -3.37 -1.67
C ARG A 42 6.51 -3.70 -1.64
N ILE A 43 7.28 -2.94 -2.38
CA ILE A 43 8.73 -3.10 -2.49
C ILE A 43 9.40 -1.89 -1.87
N VAL A 44 10.47 -2.13 -1.13
CA VAL A 44 11.21 -1.09 -0.44
C VAL A 44 12.71 -1.33 -0.50
N SER A 45 13.46 -0.26 -0.61
CA SER A 45 14.89 -0.27 -0.39
C SER A 45 15.22 -0.04 1.07
N ASP A 46 16.32 -0.63 1.56
CA ASP A 46 16.73 -0.44 2.96
C ASP A 46 17.09 1.02 3.31
N GLU A 47 17.34 1.86 2.30
CA GLU A 47 17.87 3.21 2.49
C GLU A 47 16.79 4.29 2.58
N ASN A 48 15.61 4.11 1.97
CA ASN A 48 14.59 5.17 1.83
C ASN A 48 13.14 4.69 2.08
N VAL A 49 12.85 4.18 3.28
CA VAL A 49 11.49 3.75 3.65
C VAL A 49 10.64 4.97 4.01
N ASN A 50 9.71 5.38 3.13
CA ASN A 50 8.62 6.29 3.48
C ASN A 50 7.29 5.54 3.57
N PRO A 51 6.76 5.29 4.79
CA PRO A 51 5.53 4.54 4.99
C PRO A 51 4.28 5.16 4.37
N PHE A 52 4.26 6.48 4.15
CA PHE A 52 3.12 7.15 3.52
C PHE A 52 2.96 6.78 2.04
N HIS A 53 4.03 6.39 1.34
CA HIS A 53 3.94 6.00 -0.08
C HIS A 53 3.06 4.76 -0.30
N TYR A 54 2.91 3.91 0.71
CA TYR A 54 2.14 2.66 0.59
C TYR A 54 0.67 2.83 0.96
N VAL A 55 0.22 4.03 1.34
CA VAL A 55 -1.16 4.33 1.74
C VAL A 55 -1.87 5.00 0.57
N LEU A 56 -2.87 4.32 0.01
CA LEU A 56 -3.71 4.88 -1.07
C LEU A 56 -4.83 5.76 -0.52
N LYS A 57 -5.41 5.37 0.62
CA LYS A 57 -6.55 6.07 1.21
C LYS A 57 -6.57 5.88 2.72
N ALA A 58 -6.71 6.98 3.45
CA ALA A 58 -6.96 7.00 4.89
C ALA A 58 -8.12 7.96 5.16
N THR A 59 -9.32 7.42 5.40
CA THR A 59 -10.51 8.26 5.64
C THR A 59 -11.20 7.91 6.94
N ASP A 60 -11.86 8.88 7.56
CA ASP A 60 -12.79 8.61 8.66
C ASP A 60 -14.03 7.83 8.16
N TYR A 61 -14.93 7.47 9.07
CA TYR A 61 -16.15 6.74 8.73
C TYR A 61 -17.13 7.53 7.84
N LYS A 62 -16.99 8.86 7.79
CA LYS A 62 -17.78 9.75 6.92
C LYS A 62 -17.13 9.94 5.56
N GLY A 63 -15.95 9.37 5.32
CA GLY A 63 -15.20 9.50 4.09
C GLY A 63 -14.34 10.76 3.99
N LYS A 64 -14.17 11.53 5.08
CA LYS A 64 -13.22 12.66 5.12
C LYS A 64 -11.80 12.12 5.08
N ASP A 65 -10.95 12.69 4.23
CA ASP A 65 -9.52 12.38 4.21
C ASP A 65 -8.83 12.84 5.50
N ILE A 66 -8.09 11.91 6.10
CA ILE A 66 -7.30 12.07 7.33
C ILE A 66 -5.92 11.41 7.14
N ASN A 67 -5.40 11.41 5.91
CA ASN A 67 -4.04 10.96 5.60
C ASN A 67 -2.99 12.00 5.99
N ASP A 68 -2.91 12.29 7.28
CA ASP A 68 -1.96 13.24 7.86
C ASP A 68 -1.20 12.64 9.04
N LYS A 69 -0.15 13.32 9.48
CA LYS A 69 0.74 12.84 10.56
C LYS A 69 0.09 12.88 11.95
N GLU A 70 -1.02 13.59 12.11
CA GLU A 70 -1.76 13.65 13.37
C GLU A 70 -2.59 12.39 13.57
N HIS A 71 -3.26 11.93 12.51
CA HIS A 71 -4.20 10.81 12.54
C HIS A 71 -3.54 9.46 12.18
N LEU A 72 -2.54 9.47 11.29
CA LEU A 72 -1.87 8.25 10.82
C LEU A 72 -0.48 8.10 11.45
N THR A 73 -0.35 7.09 12.29
CA THR A 73 0.93 6.70 12.91
C THR A 73 1.38 5.33 12.41
N TYR A 74 2.69 5.06 12.49
CA TYR A 74 3.24 3.78 12.06
C TYR A 74 4.43 3.35 12.91
N THR A 75 4.70 2.04 12.87
CA THR A 75 5.93 1.45 13.41
C THR A 75 6.54 0.51 12.38
N LEU A 76 7.87 0.54 12.29
CA LEU A 76 8.64 -0.28 11.36
C LEU A 76 9.36 -1.40 12.10
N LYS A 77 9.30 -2.61 11.55
CA LYS A 77 10.01 -3.77 12.06
C LYS A 77 10.62 -4.55 10.91
N SER A 78 11.94 -4.75 10.93
CA SER A 78 12.57 -5.67 9.97
C SER A 78 12.20 -7.11 10.32
N ILE A 79 11.83 -7.90 9.30
CA ILE A 79 11.55 -9.33 9.45
C ILE A 79 12.59 -10.08 8.62
N GLY A 80 13.65 -10.52 9.29
CA GLY A 80 14.81 -11.10 8.63
C GLY A 80 15.49 -10.11 7.68
N LYS A 81 16.19 -10.65 6.66
CA LYS A 81 16.98 -9.86 5.70
C LYS A 81 16.19 -9.37 4.48
N LYS A 82 15.09 -10.03 4.12
CA LYS A 82 14.36 -9.81 2.85
C LYS A 82 12.98 -9.17 3.01
N LYS A 83 12.50 -8.94 4.24
CA LYS A 83 11.18 -8.37 4.48
C LYS A 83 11.22 -7.27 5.53
N MET A 84 10.29 -6.34 5.42
CA MET A 84 9.96 -5.35 6.44
C MET A 84 8.46 -5.41 6.71
N LYS A 85 8.05 -5.17 7.94
CA LYS A 85 6.65 -5.01 8.32
C LYS A 85 6.43 -3.60 8.81
N ILE A 86 5.39 -2.97 8.28
CA ILE A 86 4.86 -1.71 8.76
C ILE A 86 3.56 -1.99 9.48
N THR A 87 3.44 -1.50 10.71
CA THR A 87 2.18 -1.55 11.45
C THR A 87 1.62 -0.14 11.52
N TYR A 88 0.52 0.10 10.82
CA TYR A 88 -0.18 1.38 10.79
C TYR A 88 -1.28 1.41 11.85
N LYS A 89 -1.48 2.59 12.45
CA LYS A 89 -2.63 2.92 13.28
C LYS A 89 -3.20 4.23 12.77
N LEU A 90 -4.47 4.21 12.38
CA LEU A 90 -5.22 5.38 11.94
C LEU A 90 -6.29 5.65 12.99
N ASP A 91 -6.21 6.80 13.63
CA ASP A 91 -7.15 7.29 14.64
C ASP A 91 -7.99 8.42 14.03
N ASP A 92 -9.30 8.41 14.21
CA ASP A 92 -10.14 9.55 13.85
C ASP A 92 -10.29 10.53 15.03
N SER A 93 -10.74 11.75 14.76
CA SER A 93 -10.90 12.79 15.79
C SER A 93 -12.00 12.48 16.82
N LYS A 94 -12.74 11.37 16.67
CA LYS A 94 -13.80 10.91 17.58
C LYS A 94 -13.38 9.71 18.42
N GLY A 95 -12.13 9.26 18.31
CA GLY A 95 -11.58 8.15 19.07
C GLY A 95 -11.87 6.77 18.49
N HIS A 96 -12.32 6.67 17.23
CA HIS A 96 -12.33 5.41 16.51
C HIS A 96 -10.96 5.14 15.89
N SER A 97 -10.54 3.88 15.88
CA SER A 97 -9.19 3.50 15.44
C SER A 97 -9.23 2.25 14.59
N VAL A 98 -8.37 2.19 13.57
CA VAL A 98 -8.06 0.96 12.86
C VAL A 98 -6.55 0.69 12.90
N LYS A 99 -6.18 -0.57 13.11
CA LYS A 99 -4.80 -1.02 13.06
C LYS A 99 -4.63 -2.06 11.96
N LYS A 100 -3.66 -1.87 11.08
CA LYS A 100 -3.36 -2.81 9.99
C LYS A 100 -1.87 -3.01 9.82
N GLU A 101 -1.50 -4.20 9.38
CA GLU A 101 -0.11 -4.54 9.07
C GLU A 101 0.07 -4.64 7.55
N LEU A 102 1.24 -4.20 7.10
CA LEU A 102 1.67 -4.28 5.72
C LEU A 102 3.06 -4.91 5.66
N GLU A 103 3.22 -5.99 4.90
CA GLU A 103 4.53 -6.55 4.61
C GLU A 103 5.09 -5.95 3.32
N LEU A 104 6.35 -5.56 3.37
CA LEU A 104 7.14 -5.07 2.24
C LEU A 104 8.29 -6.05 1.95
N LYS A 105 8.54 -6.30 0.66
CA LYS A 105 9.72 -7.01 0.18
C LYS A 105 10.89 -6.03 0.11
N LYS A 106 11.98 -6.36 0.82
CA LYS A 106 13.23 -5.61 0.74
C LYS A 106 13.97 -5.99 -0.53
N VAL A 107 14.36 -4.98 -1.30
CA VAL A 107 15.24 -5.12 -2.45
C VAL A 107 16.47 -4.26 -2.24
N LYS A 108 17.62 -4.77 -2.66
CA LYS A 108 18.83 -3.94 -2.71
C LYS A 108 18.74 -3.09 -3.96
N ILE A 109 18.81 -1.78 -3.81
CA ILE A 109 19.05 -0.91 -4.96
C ILE A 109 20.51 -1.12 -5.34
N LYS A 110 20.74 -1.86 -6.40
CA LYS A 110 22.02 -1.77 -7.10
C LYS A 110 21.86 -0.68 -8.15
N LYS A 111 22.80 0.25 -8.22
CA LYS A 111 22.94 1.09 -9.41
C LYS A 111 23.20 0.15 -10.58
N TYR A 112 22.20 -0.05 -11.40
CA TYR A 112 22.30 -0.81 -12.62
C TYR A 112 22.51 0.19 -13.74
N VAL A 113 23.69 0.18 -14.35
CA VAL A 113 23.94 0.90 -15.60
C VAL A 113 23.84 -0.19 -16.68
N PRO A 114 22.77 -0.23 -17.50
CA PRO A 114 22.72 -1.18 -18.60
C PRO A 114 23.93 -0.97 -19.50
N GLU A 115 24.60 -2.06 -19.90
CA GLU A 115 25.57 -2.03 -20.99
C GLU A 115 24.80 -1.85 -22.31
N GLY A 116 24.46 -0.60 -22.63
CA GLY A 116 23.75 -0.23 -23.85
C GLY A 116 22.95 1.06 -23.69
N GLU A 117 22.81 1.83 -24.77
CA GLU A 117 21.93 2.99 -24.79
C GLU A 117 20.49 2.55 -24.49
N GLN A 118 19.89 3.12 -23.43
CA GLN A 118 18.44 3.07 -23.26
C GLN A 118 17.81 3.79 -24.45
N LYS A 119 17.33 3.03 -25.43
CA LYS A 119 16.74 3.58 -26.66
C LYS A 119 15.42 4.27 -26.36
N GLY A 120 15.50 5.53 -25.98
CA GLY A 120 14.42 6.50 -26.12
C GLY A 120 14.76 7.43 -27.27
N THR A 121 14.44 7.04 -28.51
CA THR A 121 14.54 7.95 -29.65
C THR A 121 13.21 7.99 -30.36
N LEU A 122 12.54 9.14 -30.28
CA LEU A 122 11.46 9.49 -31.20
C LEU A 122 12.08 9.75 -32.57
N ASN A 123 11.54 9.06 -33.59
CA ASN A 123 11.29 9.48 -34.98
C ASN A 123 10.89 8.22 -35.76
N ASP A 124 9.85 8.16 -36.60
CA ASP A 124 8.87 9.14 -37.06
C ASP A 124 7.56 8.38 -37.34
N SER A 125 6.44 8.92 -36.85
CA SER A 125 5.05 8.37 -36.75
C SER A 125 4.64 7.69 -35.43
N ASP A 126 4.52 8.53 -34.39
CA ASP A 126 3.66 8.47 -33.19
C ASP A 126 3.74 7.28 -32.22
N LYS A 127 4.52 6.23 -32.49
CA LYS A 127 4.62 5.08 -31.58
C LYS A 127 5.83 5.15 -30.66
N LYS A 128 5.58 5.16 -29.34
CA LYS A 128 6.59 4.99 -28.29
C LYS A 128 7.15 3.56 -28.34
N LEU A 129 8.43 3.43 -27.97
CA LEU A 129 9.15 2.14 -27.86
C LEU A 129 9.19 1.67 -26.41
N ASN A 130 9.42 0.37 -26.19
CA ASN A 130 9.58 -0.16 -24.84
C ASN A 130 10.66 0.61 -24.07
N LYS A 131 10.42 0.84 -22.79
CA LYS A 131 11.35 1.60 -21.94
C LYS A 131 11.43 1.01 -20.55
N VAL A 132 12.64 0.93 -20.03
CA VAL A 132 12.95 0.47 -18.67
C VAL A 132 13.10 1.66 -17.73
N PHE A 133 12.52 1.52 -16.54
CA PHE A 133 12.46 2.50 -15.45
C PHE A 133 13.11 1.89 -14.22
N LEU A 134 14.39 2.20 -13.98
CA LEU A 134 15.18 1.58 -12.91
C LEU A 134 14.95 2.32 -11.59
N PHE A 135 14.90 1.59 -10.48
CA PHE A 135 14.74 2.21 -9.14
C PHE A 135 15.83 3.24 -8.84
N ALA A 136 17.05 3.04 -9.37
CA ALA A 136 18.17 3.96 -9.20
C ALA A 136 17.89 5.36 -9.76
N ASP A 137 17.05 5.49 -10.79
CA ASP A 137 16.67 6.77 -11.40
C ASP A 137 15.59 7.51 -10.60
N TYR A 138 15.01 6.84 -9.59
CA TYR A 138 13.88 7.31 -8.81
C TYR A 138 14.13 7.24 -7.30
N ASP A 139 15.36 7.54 -6.86
CA ASP A 139 15.78 7.56 -5.45
C ASP A 139 15.54 6.22 -4.70
N GLY A 140 15.41 5.12 -5.45
CA GLY A 140 15.07 3.82 -4.91
C GLY A 140 13.58 3.58 -4.67
N ILE A 141 12.71 4.50 -5.08
CA ILE A 141 11.28 4.46 -4.82
C ILE A 141 10.59 3.65 -5.92
N ALA A 142 10.36 2.37 -5.63
CA ALA A 142 9.75 1.43 -6.59
C ALA A 142 8.37 1.90 -7.11
N ILE A 143 7.54 2.48 -6.23
CA ILE A 143 6.21 2.98 -6.62
C ILE A 143 6.33 4.10 -7.66
N ARG A 144 7.34 4.96 -7.54
CA ARG A 144 7.57 6.06 -8.48
C ARG A 144 8.02 5.50 -9.84
N ALA A 145 8.96 4.57 -9.85
CA ALA A 145 9.40 3.92 -11.09
C ALA A 145 8.25 3.20 -11.81
N MET A 146 7.37 2.52 -11.07
CA MET A 146 6.16 1.90 -11.65
C MET A 146 5.21 2.93 -12.24
N ALA A 147 4.90 3.99 -11.48
CA ALA A 147 3.98 5.04 -11.91
C ALA A 147 4.49 5.76 -13.18
N GLU A 148 5.80 5.97 -13.29
CA GLU A 148 6.42 6.56 -14.47
C GLU A 148 6.39 5.62 -15.67
N ALA A 149 6.60 4.30 -15.46
CA ALA A 149 6.44 3.29 -16.50
C ALA A 149 4.99 3.22 -17.00
N ASP A 150 4.02 3.27 -16.09
CA ASP A 150 2.60 3.26 -16.40
C ASP A 150 2.18 4.54 -17.14
N ASN A 151 2.57 5.71 -16.65
CA ASN A 151 2.28 7.00 -17.30
C ASN A 151 2.90 7.08 -18.70
N TYR A 152 4.13 6.58 -18.87
CA TYR A 152 4.79 6.54 -20.17
C TYR A 152 3.98 5.73 -21.19
N GLY A 153 3.47 4.56 -20.78
CA GLY A 153 2.57 3.73 -21.57
C GLY A 153 1.23 4.41 -21.85
N TYR A 154 0.59 4.94 -20.81
CA TYR A 154 -0.69 5.64 -20.90
C TYR A 154 -0.69 6.78 -21.91
N GLU A 155 0.33 7.64 -21.86
CA GLU A 155 0.49 8.78 -22.78
C GLU A 155 0.71 8.38 -24.25
N SER A 156 1.09 7.14 -24.53
CA SER A 156 1.32 6.68 -25.91
C SER A 156 0.03 6.38 -26.68
N SER A 157 -1.10 6.20 -25.99
CA SER A 157 -2.34 5.65 -26.56
C SER A 157 -2.20 4.24 -27.21
N GLN A 158 -1.07 3.56 -27.02
CA GLN A 158 -0.86 2.17 -27.42
C GLN A 158 -1.28 1.22 -26.31
N ASN A 159 -1.65 -0.01 -26.66
CA ASN A 159 -1.80 -1.07 -25.67
C ASN A 159 -0.43 -1.38 -25.06
N TYR A 160 -0.35 -1.45 -23.73
CA TYR A 160 0.89 -1.71 -23.03
C TYR A 160 0.66 -2.55 -21.77
N ILE A 161 1.74 -3.11 -21.26
CA ILE A 161 1.81 -3.72 -19.94
C ILE A 161 3.10 -3.28 -19.24
N VAL A 162 3.05 -3.17 -17.92
CA VAL A 162 4.25 -2.92 -17.12
C VAL A 162 4.74 -4.24 -16.53
N LYS A 163 5.99 -4.59 -16.81
CA LYS A 163 6.63 -5.82 -16.34
C LYS A 163 7.74 -5.53 -15.34
N GLU A 164 7.94 -6.47 -14.41
CA GLU A 164 9.11 -6.48 -13.53
C GLU A 164 10.40 -6.72 -14.32
N VAL A 165 11.45 -5.96 -14.01
CA VAL A 165 12.80 -6.13 -14.57
C VAL A 165 13.73 -6.65 -13.49
N LEU A 166 14.28 -7.85 -13.72
CA LEU A 166 15.21 -8.51 -12.82
C LEU A 166 16.66 -8.35 -13.34
N ASN A 167 17.63 -8.31 -12.42
CA ASN A 167 19.05 -8.43 -12.77
C ASN A 167 19.49 -9.90 -12.88
N ASP A 168 20.76 -10.14 -13.22
CA ASP A 168 21.36 -11.49 -13.34
C ASP A 168 21.32 -12.33 -12.04
N SER A 169 20.99 -11.71 -10.90
CA SER A 169 20.86 -12.36 -9.60
C SER A 169 19.39 -12.57 -9.19
N ASP A 170 18.43 -12.45 -10.12
CA ASP A 170 16.98 -12.50 -9.89
C ASP A 170 16.47 -11.43 -8.88
N GLU A 171 17.20 -10.32 -8.74
CA GLU A 171 16.76 -9.19 -7.92
C GLU A 171 15.99 -8.19 -8.78
N LEU A 172 14.82 -7.77 -8.30
CA LEU A 172 14.02 -6.73 -8.94
C LEU A 172 14.73 -5.38 -8.89
N ILE A 173 14.98 -4.79 -10.06
CA ILE A 173 15.74 -3.54 -10.22
C ILE A 173 14.93 -2.40 -10.85
N GLY A 174 13.76 -2.69 -11.41
CA GLY A 174 12.94 -1.69 -12.10
C GLY A 174 11.70 -2.28 -12.73
N TYR A 175 11.04 -1.47 -13.55
CA TYR A 175 9.89 -1.86 -14.35
C TYR A 175 10.11 -1.51 -15.82
N GLU A 176 9.54 -2.30 -16.73
CA GLU A 176 9.56 -2.03 -18.16
C GLU A 176 8.14 -1.78 -18.65
N CYS A 177 7.92 -0.66 -19.31
CA CYS A 177 6.73 -0.46 -20.13
C CYS A 177 6.94 -1.19 -21.46
N VAL A 178 6.14 -2.23 -21.71
CA VAL A 178 6.19 -3.03 -22.93
C VAL A 178 4.93 -2.76 -23.74
N PHE A 179 5.10 -2.22 -24.95
CA PHE A 179 4.01 -2.03 -25.88
C PHE A 179 3.64 -3.35 -26.55
N LEU A 180 2.34 -3.62 -26.58
CA LEU A 180 1.76 -4.77 -27.25
C LEU A 180 1.44 -4.33 -28.69
N ASN A 181 2.13 -4.93 -29.66
CA ASN A 181 1.87 -4.71 -31.08
C ASN A 181 0.50 -5.23 -31.50
#